data_AF-A0A5E4LKA4-F1
#
_entry.id   AF-A0A5E4LKA4-F1
#
_cell.length_a   1.000
_cell.length_b   1.000
_cell.length_c   1.000
_cell.angle_alpha   90.00
_cell.angle_beta   90.00
_cell.angle_gamma   90.00
#
_symmetry.space_group_name_H-M   'P 1'
#
loop_
_entity.id
_entity.type
_entity.pdbx_description
1 polymer ?
#
loop_
_entity_poly.entity_id
_entity_poly.type
_entity_poly.pdbx_seq_one_letter_code
_entity_poly.pdbx_strand_id
1 'polypeptide(L)'
;MSDITPRDLFEAINKNDIKKVKLLLDNGANPNWSSNWREYEPFGGSSDEYETALHLAMQIGNPEIVKLLLDKGAEPTYRHSTLTQYSPTFGVSDIISMFEAEIEKLKKENKETEKIKGYLETISKLKTAYK
;
A
#
# COMPACT_ATOMS: atom_id res chain seq x y z
N MET A 1 24.55 12.67 -3.70
CA MET A 1 23.28 12.03 -4.10
C MET A 1 22.31 12.31 -2.97
N SER A 2 21.17 12.93 -3.24
CA SER A 2 20.13 13.07 -2.22
C SER A 2 19.68 11.67 -1.83
N ASP A 3 19.80 11.31 -0.57
CA ASP A 3 19.32 10.02 -0.05
C ASP A 3 17.81 9.90 -0.34
N ILE A 4 17.38 8.74 -0.82
CA ILE A 4 15.96 8.46 -1.05
C ILE A 4 15.27 8.47 0.31
N THR A 5 14.36 9.41 0.48
CA THR A 5 13.57 9.52 1.69
C THR A 5 12.19 8.94 1.48
N PRO A 6 11.46 8.64 2.55
CA PRO A 6 10.14 8.04 2.33
C PRO A 6 9.12 9.08 1.94
N ARG A 7 9.36 10.35 2.28
CA ARG A 7 8.65 11.48 1.69
C ARG A 7 8.66 11.43 0.16
N ASP A 8 9.79 11.08 -0.47
CA ASP A 8 9.88 11.00 -1.93
C ASP A 8 8.93 9.94 -2.50
N LEU A 9 8.87 8.77 -1.84
CA LEU A 9 7.99 7.67 -2.25
C LEU A 9 6.52 8.03 -2.03
N PHE A 10 6.17 8.56 -0.86
CA PHE A 10 4.81 8.95 -0.54
C PHE A 10 4.31 10.09 -1.43
N GLU A 11 5.15 11.09 -1.73
CA GLU A 11 4.78 12.18 -2.64
C GLU A 11 4.57 11.67 -4.08
N ALA A 12 5.41 10.75 -4.54
CA ALA A 12 5.25 10.14 -5.86
C ALA A 12 3.94 9.34 -5.95
N ILE A 13 3.60 8.59 -4.90
CA ILE A 13 2.34 7.86 -4.80
C ILE A 13 1.17 8.84 -4.80
N ASN A 14 1.17 9.87 -3.93
CA ASN A 14 0.11 10.88 -3.84
C ASN A 14 -0.15 11.61 -5.17
N LYS A 15 0.91 11.87 -5.93
CA LYS A 15 0.82 12.45 -7.29
C LYS A 15 0.40 11.45 -8.37
N ASN A 16 0.19 10.19 -8.00
CA ASN A 16 -0.09 9.07 -8.89
C ASN A 16 1.00 8.89 -9.98
N ASP A 17 2.25 9.25 -9.67
CA ASP A 17 3.37 9.21 -10.61
C ASP A 17 4.02 7.82 -10.62
N ILE A 18 3.39 6.91 -11.35
CA ILE A 18 3.81 5.50 -11.49
C ILE A 18 5.29 5.40 -11.87
N LYS A 19 5.78 6.26 -12.78
CA LYS A 19 7.17 6.24 -13.26
C LYS A 19 8.12 6.59 -12.13
N LYS A 20 7.82 7.63 -11.35
CA LYS A 20 8.63 8.04 -10.21
C LYS A 20 8.58 7.01 -9.09
N VAL A 21 7.41 6.43 -8.79
CA VAL A 21 7.29 5.34 -7.82
C VAL A 21 8.19 4.17 -8.21
N LYS A 22 8.10 3.72 -9.47
CA LYS A 22 8.94 2.64 -9.98
C LYS A 22 10.43 2.97 -9.84
N LEU A 23 10.84 4.17 -10.25
CA LEU A 23 12.24 4.62 -10.15
C LEU A 23 12.75 4.59 -8.71
N LEU A 24 11.95 5.08 -7.76
CA LEU A 24 12.33 5.11 -6.34
C LEU A 24 12.49 3.69 -5.80
N LEU A 25 11.55 2.79 -6.10
CA LEU A 25 11.62 1.38 -5.68
C LEU A 25 12.77 0.62 -6.36
N ASP A 26 13.06 0.89 -7.63
CA ASP A 26 14.20 0.33 -8.35
C ASP A 26 15.54 0.80 -7.77
N ASN A 27 15.58 2.02 -7.22
CA ASN A 27 16.75 2.58 -6.53
C ASN A 27 16.84 2.21 -5.04
N GLY A 28 16.01 1.28 -4.55
CA GLY A 28 16.10 0.75 -3.19
C GLY A 28 15.23 1.47 -2.14
N ALA A 29 14.25 2.28 -2.54
CA ALA A 29 13.22 2.75 -1.62
C ALA A 29 12.54 1.55 -0.94
N ASN A 30 12.39 1.59 0.38
CA ASN A 30 11.72 0.51 1.11
C ASN A 30 10.20 0.63 0.92
N PRO A 31 9.53 -0.37 0.32
CA PRO A 31 8.08 -0.32 0.10
C PRO A 31 7.26 -0.42 1.38
N ASN A 32 7.89 -0.80 2.50
CA ASN A 32 7.26 -0.92 3.82
C ASN A 32 7.47 0.32 4.70
N TRP A 33 8.03 1.41 4.16
CA TRP A 33 8.05 2.66 4.89
C TRP A 33 6.63 3.07 5.28
N SER A 34 6.48 3.48 6.53
CA SER A 34 5.26 4.07 7.05
C SER A 34 5.41 5.59 7.13
N SER A 35 4.29 6.32 7.17
CA SER A 35 4.24 7.77 7.31
C SER A 35 4.65 8.25 8.71
N ASN A 36 5.31 7.41 9.53
CA ASN A 36 5.71 7.73 10.90
C ASN A 36 6.84 8.78 11.02
N TRP A 37 7.01 9.66 10.02
CA TRP A 37 7.96 10.79 9.96
C TRP A 37 7.60 11.91 10.95
N ARG A 38 7.11 11.54 12.14
CA ARG A 38 6.78 12.41 13.29
C ARG A 38 7.92 13.36 13.69
N GLU A 39 9.13 13.13 13.19
CA GLU A 39 10.28 14.01 13.37
C GLU A 39 10.20 15.33 12.55
N TYR A 40 9.33 15.43 11.54
CA TYR A 40 9.30 16.59 10.61
C TYR A 40 7.97 17.35 10.49
N GLU A 41 6.93 17.01 11.24
CA GLU A 41 5.68 17.80 11.29
C GLU A 41 5.59 18.60 12.60
N PRO A 42 5.78 19.94 12.57
CA PRO A 42 5.69 20.79 13.77
C PRO A 42 4.26 21.00 14.28
N PHE A 43 3.25 20.44 13.60
CA PHE A 43 1.84 20.59 13.95
C PHE A 43 1.23 19.27 14.43
N GLY A 44 1.74 18.75 15.55
CA GLY A 44 0.97 17.99 16.55
C GLY A 44 -0.17 17.09 16.04
N GLY A 45 0.07 16.27 15.02
CA GLY A 45 -0.82 15.18 14.62
C GLY A 45 -0.76 14.08 15.67
N SER A 46 -1.60 14.19 16.70
CA SER A 46 -1.88 13.08 17.60
C SER A 46 -2.77 12.11 16.87
N SER A 47 -2.18 11.22 16.09
CA SER A 47 -2.90 10.05 15.66
C SER A 47 -1.94 8.87 15.56
N ASP A 48 -2.34 7.74 16.14
CA ASP A 48 -1.65 6.46 16.06
C ASP A 48 -1.79 5.85 14.64
N GLU A 49 -1.82 6.70 13.62
CA GLU A 49 -2.29 6.44 12.26
C GLU A 49 -1.09 6.44 11.32
N TYR A 50 -0.47 5.27 11.20
CA TYR A 50 0.63 5.04 10.28
C TYR A 50 0.09 4.53 8.94
N GLU A 51 0.21 5.33 7.89
CA GLU A 51 -0.08 4.91 6.52
C GLU A 51 1.19 4.30 5.92
N THR A 52 1.12 3.09 5.36
CA THR A 52 2.22 2.58 4.52
C THR A 52 2.05 3.04 3.08
N ALA A 53 3.11 3.00 2.28
CA ALA A 53 3.04 3.26 0.84
C ALA A 53 1.91 2.45 0.15
N LEU A 54 1.68 1.20 0.59
CA LEU A 54 0.61 0.35 0.09
C LEU A 54 -0.78 0.88 0.43
N HIS A 55 -0.97 1.46 1.62
CA HIS A 55 -2.26 2.06 2.02
C HIS A 55 -2.60 3.27 1.15
N LEU A 56 -1.64 4.18 0.96
CA LEU A 56 -1.84 5.37 0.15
C LEU A 56 -2.14 4.98 -1.31
N ALA A 57 -1.46 3.97 -1.85
CA ALA A 57 -1.73 3.46 -3.21
C ALA A 57 -3.15 2.88 -3.35
N MET A 58 -3.65 2.19 -2.31
CA MET A 58 -5.03 1.71 -2.27
C MET A 58 -6.04 2.85 -2.18
N GLN A 59 -5.74 3.85 -1.36
CA GLN A 59 -6.56 5.04 -1.18
C GLN A 59 -6.68 5.86 -2.47
N ILE A 60 -5.62 5.88 -3.29
CA ILE A 60 -5.66 6.51 -4.60
C ILE A 60 -6.44 5.65 -5.61
N GLY A 61 -6.63 4.36 -5.31
CA GLY A 61 -7.34 3.43 -6.16
C GLY A 61 -6.55 3.06 -7.43
N ASN A 62 -5.21 3.07 -7.39
CA ASN A 62 -4.37 2.72 -8.53
C ASN A 62 -3.77 1.31 -8.40
N PRO A 63 -4.31 0.28 -9.08
CA PRO A 63 -3.81 -1.09 -9.01
C PRO A 63 -2.35 -1.24 -9.48
N GLU A 64 -1.89 -0.39 -10.40
CA GLU A 64 -0.52 -0.48 -10.93
C GLU A 64 0.52 -0.12 -9.86
N ILE A 65 0.27 0.93 -9.07
CA ILE A 65 1.14 1.30 -7.95
C ILE A 65 1.08 0.23 -6.86
N VAL A 66 -0.11 -0.30 -6.54
CA VAL A 66 -0.24 -1.40 -5.57
C VAL A 66 0.57 -2.61 -6.02
N LYS A 67 0.51 -2.98 -7.30
CA LYS A 67 1.30 -4.07 -7.86
C LYS A 67 2.81 -3.82 -7.74
N LEU A 68 3.28 -2.62 -8.09
CA LEU A 68 4.70 -2.27 -7.99
C LEU A 68 5.23 -2.40 -6.56
N LEU A 69 4.44 -1.96 -5.57
CA LEU A 69 4.81 -2.07 -4.16
C LEU A 69 4.87 -3.55 -3.72
N LEU A 70 3.88 -4.36 -4.09
CA LEU A 70 3.86 -5.79 -3.78
C LEU A 70 5.02 -6.57 -4.44
N ASP A 71 5.29 -6.28 -5.71
CA ASP A 71 6.41 -6.88 -6.47
C ASP A 71 7.76 -6.59 -5.80
N LYS A 72 7.84 -5.47 -5.07
CA LYS A 72 9.03 -5.06 -4.32
C LYS A 72 9.06 -5.56 -2.87
N GLY A 73 8.07 -6.36 -2.46
CA GLY A 73 8.01 -6.95 -1.14
C GLY A 73 7.26 -6.11 -0.11
N ALA A 74 6.33 -5.25 -0.53
CA ALA A 74 5.38 -4.64 0.39
C ALA A 74 4.60 -5.73 1.14
N GLU A 75 4.53 -5.60 2.46
CA GLU A 75 3.74 -6.50 3.28
C GLU A 75 2.25 -6.27 2.98
N PRO A 76 1.49 -7.32 2.66
CA PRO A 76 0.08 -7.19 2.34
C PRO A 76 -0.78 -6.96 3.59
N THR A 77 -0.18 -6.96 4.78
CA THR A 77 -0.87 -6.82 6.06
C THR A 77 -1.30 -5.38 6.27
N TYR A 78 -2.61 -5.17 6.21
CA TYR A 78 -3.26 -3.90 6.48
C TYR A 78 -3.45 -3.74 8.00
N ARG A 79 -2.65 -2.86 8.62
CA ARG A 79 -2.71 -2.60 10.07
C ARG A 79 -3.74 -1.54 10.48
N HIS A 80 -4.40 -0.89 9.53
CA HIS A 80 -5.20 0.29 9.83
C HIS A 80 -6.71 0.04 9.88
N SER A 81 -7.51 1.04 10.25
CA SER A 81 -8.98 0.99 10.39
C SER A 81 -9.71 2.06 9.58
N THR A 82 -9.00 2.98 8.91
CA THR A 82 -9.57 4.22 8.35
C THR A 82 -9.75 4.26 6.82
N LEU A 83 -9.68 3.12 6.11
CA LEU A 83 -10.20 2.99 4.73
C LEU A 83 -11.65 3.51 4.57
N THR A 84 -12.36 3.69 5.68
CA THR A 84 -13.75 4.13 5.79
C THR A 84 -13.97 5.62 5.52
N GLN A 85 -12.95 6.48 5.60
CA GLN A 85 -13.19 7.93 5.59
C GLN A 85 -12.86 8.63 4.26
N TYR A 86 -11.90 8.13 3.50
CA TYR A 86 -11.48 8.74 2.24
C TYR A 86 -10.97 7.67 1.28
N SER A 87 -11.85 7.03 0.50
CA SER A 87 -11.40 6.28 -0.67
C SER A 87 -12.34 6.51 -1.84
N PRO A 88 -11.83 6.73 -3.06
CA PRO A 88 -12.63 6.80 -4.26
C PRO A 88 -13.30 5.44 -4.48
N THR A 89 -14.58 5.46 -4.81
CA THR A 89 -15.36 4.27 -5.20
C THR A 89 -14.83 3.57 -6.46
N PHE A 90 -13.77 4.10 -7.09
CA PHE A 90 -13.16 3.63 -8.32
C PHE A 90 -11.83 2.90 -8.04
N GLY A 91 -11.63 1.74 -8.67
CA GLY A 91 -10.38 0.97 -8.63
C GLY A 91 -10.26 -0.05 -7.48
N VAL A 92 -11.09 0.05 -6.43
CA VAL A 92 -11.10 -0.95 -5.34
C VAL A 92 -11.43 -2.35 -5.83
N SER A 93 -12.40 -2.49 -6.74
CA SER A 93 -12.76 -3.79 -7.33
C SER A 93 -11.58 -4.42 -8.08
N ASP A 94 -10.77 -3.60 -8.76
CA ASP A 94 -9.58 -4.06 -9.47
C ASP A 94 -8.48 -4.48 -8.50
N ILE A 95 -8.29 -3.73 -7.40
CA ILE A 95 -7.35 -4.08 -6.32
C ILE A 95 -7.75 -5.40 -5.65
N ILE A 96 -9.04 -5.59 -5.34
CA ILE A 96 -9.55 -6.85 -4.79
C ILE A 96 -9.29 -8.00 -5.76
N SER A 97 -9.63 -7.83 -7.03
CA SER A 97 -9.43 -8.86 -8.06
C SER A 97 -7.95 -9.21 -8.21
N MET A 98 -7.07 -8.21 -8.13
CA MET A 98 -5.63 -8.41 -8.16
C MET A 98 -5.14 -9.22 -6.96
N PHE A 99 -5.61 -8.94 -5.75
CA PHE A 99 -5.24 -9.72 -4.57
C PHE A 99 -5.78 -11.14 -4.60
N GLU A 100 -7.02 -11.34 -5.07
CA GLU A 100 -7.59 -12.66 -5.26
C GLU A 100 -6.75 -13.48 -6.27
N ALA A 101 -6.32 -12.86 -7.37
CA ALA A 101 -5.43 -13.51 -8.35
C ALA A 101 -4.06 -13.87 -7.75
N GLU A 102 -3.45 -12.99 -6.95
CA GLU A 102 -2.16 -13.27 -6.30
C GLU A 102 -2.27 -14.36 -5.23
N ILE A 103 -3.38 -14.40 -4.47
CA ILE A 103 -3.67 -15.51 -3.54
C ILE A 103 -3.73 -16.84 -4.30
N GLU A 104 -4.44 -16.91 -5.42
CA GLU A 104 -4.56 -18.13 -6.22
C GLU A 104 -3.20 -18.59 -6.77
N LYS A 105 -2.33 -17.65 -7.14
CA LYS A 105 -0.96 -17.96 -7.54
C LYS A 105 -0.13 -18.50 -6.37
N LEU A 106 -0.16 -17.86 -5.20
CA LEU A 106 0.58 -18.29 -4.00
C LEU A 106 0.15 -19.68 -3.52
N LYS A 107 -1.17 -19.97 -3.56
CA LYS A 107 -1.71 -21.31 -3.26
C LYS A 107 -1.16 -22.37 -4.20
N LYS A 108 -1.08 -22.10 -5.51
CA LYS A 108 -0.54 -23.03 -6.52
C LYS A 108 0.95 -23.29 -6.34
N GLU A 109 1.70 -22.27 -5.90
CA GLU A 109 3.13 -22.41 -5.62
C GLU A 109 3.42 -23.11 -4.28
N ASN A 110 2.40 -23.45 -3.49
CA ASN A 110 2.50 -24.02 -2.15
C ASN A 110 3.38 -23.16 -1.21
N LYS A 111 3.32 -21.83 -1.38
CA LYS A 111 4.14 -20.84 -0.68
C LYS A 111 3.32 -20.02 0.33
N GLU A 112 3.99 -19.70 1.44
CA GLU A 112 3.69 -18.61 2.40
C GLU A 112 2.22 -18.42 2.81
N THR A 113 1.79 -19.23 3.77
CA THR A 113 0.48 -19.15 4.44
C THR A 113 0.20 -17.79 5.10
N GLU A 114 1.22 -17.12 5.64
CA GLU A 114 1.05 -15.82 6.31
C GLU A 114 0.80 -14.68 5.32
N LYS A 115 1.43 -14.72 4.13
CA LYS A 115 1.19 -13.71 3.09
C LYS A 115 -0.25 -13.79 2.55
N ILE A 116 -0.74 -15.02 2.35
CA ILE A 116 -2.13 -15.28 1.96
C ILE A 116 -3.11 -14.76 3.04
N LYS A 117 -2.84 -15.00 4.33
CA LYS A 117 -3.66 -14.47 5.42
C LYS A 117 -3.71 -12.94 5.39
N GLY A 118 -2.57 -12.28 5.17
CA GLY A 118 -2.51 -10.82 5.04
C GLY A 118 -3.38 -10.30 3.90
N TYR A 119 -3.31 -10.91 2.71
CA TYR A 119 -4.19 -10.53 1.59
C TYR A 119 -5.67 -10.75 1.91
N LEU A 120 -6.03 -11.88 2.51
CA LEU A 120 -7.43 -12.18 2.88
C LEU A 120 -7.99 -11.19 3.91
N GLU A 121 -7.20 -10.83 4.92
CA GLU A 121 -7.57 -9.83 5.91
C GLU A 121 -7.82 -8.47 5.23
N THR A 122 -6.91 -8.05 4.36
CA THR A 122 -7.03 -6.79 3.63
C THR A 122 -8.25 -6.77 2.70
N ILE A 123 -8.48 -7.84 1.93
CA ILE A 123 -9.70 -7.99 1.10
C ILE A 123 -10.97 -7.89 1.95
N SER A 124 -11.01 -8.55 3.11
CA SER A 124 -12.16 -8.53 4.01
C SER A 124 -12.47 -7.10 4.50
N LYS A 125 -11.43 -6.35 4.87
CA LYS A 125 -11.54 -4.97 5.32
C LYS A 125 -11.97 -4.03 4.19
N LEU A 126 -11.40 -4.18 2.98
CA LEU A 126 -11.85 -3.46 1.78
C LEU A 126 -13.33 -3.74 1.51
N LYS A 127 -13.75 -5.02 1.41
CA LYS A 127 -15.16 -5.39 1.18
C LYS A 127 -16.12 -4.85 2.25
N THR A 128 -15.67 -4.71 3.50
CA THR A 128 -16.48 -4.17 4.60
C THR A 128 -16.57 -2.65 4.53
N ALA A 129 -15.50 -1.96 4.11
CA ALA A 129 -15.48 -0.50 4.00
C ALA A 129 -16.31 0.04 2.83
N TYR A 130 -16.55 -0.76 1.78
CA TYR A 130 -17.28 -0.33 0.56
C TYR A 130 -18.62 -1.07 0.33
N LYS A 131 -19.27 -1.52 1.41
CA LYS A 131 -20.63 -2.08 1.39
C LYS A 131 -21.69 -0.99 1.33
#